data_AF-A0A2V2DCF2-F1
#
_entry.id   AF-A0A2V2DCF2-F1
#
_cell.length_a   1.000
_cell.length_b   1.000
_cell.length_c   1.000
_cell.angle_alpha   90.00
_cell.angle_beta   90.00
_cell.angle_gamma   90.00
#
_symmetry.space_group_name_H-M   'P 1'
#
loop_
_entity.id
_entity.type
_entity.pdbx_description
1 polymer ?
#
loop_
_entity_poly.entity_id
_entity_poly.type
_entity_poly.pdbx_seq_one_letter_code
_entity_poly.pdbx_strand_id
1 'polypeptide(L)'
;FYASPEYENGKYIYGLADMDLTMMGMDSMSVGFNNFQLHGIIPSALRYNEEFRDMFLTRLGEMLRGPLSDENAQKTLDELRAIVEPESARDLARWGKSSTLFATQMANLRGFVSGRAARMQNEAIAFFGVSAEDAAKYFG
;
A
#
# COMPACT_ATOMS: atom_id res chain seq x y z
N PHE A 1 -12.75 -12.40 5.90
CA PHE A 1 -13.99 -11.59 5.89
C PHE A 1 -14.60 -11.61 7.28
N TYR A 2 -15.06 -10.47 7.75
CA TYR A 2 -15.79 -10.30 9.01
C TYR A 2 -17.14 -9.66 8.71
N ALA A 3 -18.22 -10.11 9.35
CA ALA A 3 -19.53 -9.49 9.26
C ALA A 3 -20.16 -9.48 10.65
N SER A 4 -20.73 -8.33 11.04
CA SER A 4 -21.48 -8.19 12.28
C SER A 4 -22.78 -7.43 12.00
N PRO A 5 -23.94 -7.92 12.47
CA PRO A 5 -25.20 -7.18 12.36
C PRO A 5 -25.15 -5.79 12.99
N GLU A 6 -24.27 -5.59 13.97
CA GLU A 6 -24.13 -4.35 14.73
C GLU A 6 -23.16 -3.34 14.08
N TYR A 7 -22.39 -3.76 13.07
CA TYR A 7 -21.35 -2.94 12.44
C TYR A 7 -21.56 -2.91 10.92
N GLU A 8 -21.58 -1.71 10.32
CA GLU A 8 -21.83 -1.53 8.88
C GLU A 8 -23.10 -2.24 8.37
N ASN A 9 -24.13 -2.32 9.21
CA ASN A 9 -25.43 -2.96 8.91
C ASN A 9 -25.29 -4.40 8.36
N GLY A 10 -24.37 -5.20 8.91
CA GLY A 10 -24.20 -6.60 8.50
C GLY A 10 -23.40 -6.81 7.21
N LYS A 11 -22.80 -5.76 6.65
CA LYS A 11 -21.93 -5.89 5.47
C LYS A 11 -20.68 -6.72 5.79
N TYR A 12 -20.21 -7.47 4.79
CA TYR A 12 -18.92 -8.15 4.86
C TYR A 12 -17.78 -7.15 4.69
N ILE A 13 -16.83 -7.19 5.61
CA ILE A 13 -15.62 -6.37 5.63
C ILE A 13 -14.40 -7.26 5.38
N TYR A 14 -13.48 -6.73 4.58
CA TYR A 14 -12.21 -7.37 4.32
C TYR A 14 -11.17 -6.90 5.36
N GLY A 15 -10.74 -7.82 6.22
CA GLY A 15 -9.61 -7.62 7.13
C GLY A 15 -8.35 -8.18 6.51
N LEU A 16 -7.30 -7.38 6.46
CA LEU A 16 -5.96 -7.81 6.06
C LEU A 16 -5.20 -8.30 7.29
N ALA A 17 -4.52 -9.43 7.16
CA ALA A 17 -3.65 -10.00 8.18
C ALA A 17 -2.35 -10.48 7.51
N ASP A 18 -1.29 -10.62 8.30
CA ASP A 18 0.00 -11.18 7.83
C ASP A 18 0.62 -10.38 6.67
N MET A 19 0.78 -9.07 6.88
CA MET A 19 1.28 -8.13 5.87
C MET A 19 2.80 -7.88 5.96
N ASP A 20 3.54 -8.69 6.68
CA ASP A 20 4.99 -8.52 6.90
C ASP A 20 5.84 -8.86 5.65
N LEU A 21 5.31 -9.70 4.76
CA LEU A 21 5.87 -9.96 3.42
C LEU A 21 5.70 -8.78 2.45
N THR A 22 4.94 -7.75 2.82
CA THR A 22 4.85 -6.54 2.01
C THR A 22 6.16 -5.74 2.08
N MET A 23 6.41 -4.91 1.07
CA MET A 23 7.55 -3.99 1.03
C MET A 23 8.94 -4.67 1.03
N MET A 24 8.99 -6.00 0.86
CA MET A 24 10.23 -6.77 0.74
C MET A 24 10.81 -6.67 -0.69
N GLY A 25 11.29 -5.48 -1.07
CA GLY A 25 11.92 -5.24 -2.38
C GLY A 25 10.94 -4.80 -3.48
N MET A 26 11.48 -4.44 -4.66
CA MET A 26 10.68 -3.80 -5.73
C MET A 26 9.66 -4.74 -6.40
N ASP A 27 9.87 -6.07 -6.34
CA ASP A 27 9.17 -7.07 -7.18
C ASP A 27 8.48 -8.23 -6.43
N SER A 28 8.61 -8.38 -5.11
CA SER A 28 8.32 -9.68 -4.48
C SER A 28 6.84 -10.03 -4.27
N MET A 29 5.93 -9.06 -4.29
CA MET A 29 4.48 -9.30 -4.32
C MET A 29 3.85 -8.13 -5.07
N SER A 30 3.52 -8.37 -6.34
CA SER A 30 2.76 -7.53 -7.26
C SER A 30 2.15 -6.27 -6.65
N VAL A 31 2.69 -5.12 -7.07
CA VAL A 31 2.01 -3.82 -7.04
C VAL A 31 0.55 -4.03 -7.43
N GLY A 32 -0.39 -3.28 -6.84
CA GLY A 32 -1.83 -3.55 -6.90
C GLY A 32 -2.46 -3.71 -8.29
N PHE A 33 -1.70 -3.47 -9.36
CA PHE A 33 -2.09 -3.69 -10.76
C PHE A 33 -1.00 -4.35 -11.63
N ASN A 34 0.01 -5.01 -11.05
CA ASN A 34 1.05 -5.72 -11.81
C ASN A 34 0.38 -6.72 -12.76
N ASN A 35 0.77 -6.70 -14.05
CA ASN A 35 0.15 -7.48 -15.11
C ASN A 35 -1.37 -7.28 -15.28
N PHE A 36 -1.90 -6.14 -14.84
CA PHE A 36 -3.33 -5.82 -14.91
C PHE A 36 -4.24 -6.85 -14.22
N GLN A 37 -3.84 -7.34 -13.05
CA GLN A 37 -4.66 -8.29 -12.29
C GLN A 37 -5.01 -7.75 -10.91
N LEU A 38 -6.32 -7.72 -10.62
CA LEU A 38 -6.84 -7.69 -9.27
C LEU A 38 -7.11 -9.13 -8.84
N HIS A 39 -6.17 -9.73 -8.11
CA HIS A 39 -6.30 -11.11 -7.68
C HIS A 39 -7.51 -11.29 -6.75
N GLY A 40 -8.27 -12.37 -6.97
CA GLY A 40 -9.49 -12.70 -6.23
C GLY A 40 -10.76 -12.39 -7.03
N ILE A 41 -11.75 -13.28 -6.92
CA ILE A 41 -12.98 -13.22 -7.71
C ILE A 41 -13.79 -11.93 -7.46
N ILE A 42 -13.80 -11.44 -6.22
CA ILE A 42 -14.58 -10.25 -5.83
C ILE A 42 -13.95 -8.97 -6.42
N PRO A 43 -12.66 -8.62 -6.16
CA PRO A 43 -12.04 -7.46 -6.80
C PRO A 43 -12.05 -7.51 -8.33
N SER A 44 -11.83 -8.70 -8.91
CA SER A 44 -11.92 -8.90 -10.37
C SER A 44 -13.30 -8.57 -10.93
N ALA A 45 -14.38 -9.00 -10.26
CA ALA A 45 -15.73 -8.72 -10.71
C ALA A 45 -16.12 -7.24 -10.51
N LEU A 46 -15.76 -6.66 -9.36
CA LEU A 46 -16.08 -5.26 -9.02
C LEU A 46 -15.46 -4.25 -9.98
N ARG A 47 -14.35 -4.58 -10.65
CA ARG A 47 -13.73 -3.75 -11.69
C ARG A 47 -14.72 -3.32 -12.77
N TYR A 48 -15.69 -4.15 -13.12
CA TYR A 48 -16.65 -3.87 -14.20
C TYR A 48 -17.88 -3.08 -13.73
N ASN A 49 -17.97 -2.77 -12.44
CA ASN A 49 -19.03 -1.93 -11.89
C ASN A 49 -18.57 -0.46 -11.89
N GLU A 50 -19.32 0.40 -12.60
CA GLU A 50 -18.94 1.81 -12.79
C GLU A 50 -18.94 2.62 -11.49
N GLU A 51 -19.91 2.38 -10.61
CA GLU A 51 -20.01 3.04 -9.30
C GLU A 51 -18.82 2.66 -8.41
N PHE A 52 -18.49 1.37 -8.35
CA PHE A 52 -17.32 0.89 -7.62
C PHE A 52 -16.02 1.48 -8.18
N ARG A 53 -15.87 1.52 -9.51
CA ARG A 53 -14.70 2.12 -10.17
C ARG A 53 -14.53 3.58 -9.74
N ASP A 54 -15.60 4.38 -9.79
CA ASP A 54 -15.58 5.78 -9.39
C ASP A 54 -15.20 5.94 -7.90
N MET A 55 -15.85 5.18 -7.02
CA MET A 55 -15.54 5.15 -5.58
C MET A 55 -14.09 4.77 -5.30
N PHE A 56 -13.61 3.71 -5.95
CA PHE A 56 -12.24 3.20 -5.76
C PHE A 56 -11.20 4.23 -6.20
N LEU A 57 -11.34 4.81 -7.41
CA LEU A 57 -10.40 5.79 -7.93
C LEU A 57 -10.39 7.07 -7.09
N THR A 58 -11.56 7.53 -6.66
CA THR A 58 -11.69 8.68 -5.76
C THR A 58 -10.96 8.42 -4.45
N ARG A 59 -11.23 7.27 -3.81
CA ARG A 59 -10.60 6.91 -2.55
C ARG A 59 -9.09 6.72 -2.70
N LEU A 60 -8.64 6.11 -3.79
CA LEU A 60 -7.22 5.95 -4.06
C LEU A 60 -6.54 7.31 -4.19
N GLY A 61 -7.11 8.25 -4.94
CA GLY A 61 -6.57 9.60 -5.07
C GLY A 61 -6.45 10.33 -3.73
N GLU A 62 -7.47 10.25 -2.87
CA GLU A 62 -7.40 10.78 -1.50
C GLU A 62 -6.26 10.17 -0.69
N MET A 63 -6.09 8.85 -0.76
CA MET A 63 -5.03 8.16 -0.04
C MET A 63 -3.64 8.57 -0.55
N LEU A 64 -3.46 8.70 -1.86
CA LEU A 64 -2.19 9.10 -2.48
C LEU A 64 -1.80 10.57 -2.20
N ARG A 65 -2.78 11.46 -1.99
CA ARG A 65 -2.53 12.83 -1.52
C ARG A 65 -2.34 12.92 0.00
N GLY A 66 -2.92 12.00 0.74
CA GLY A 66 -2.86 11.94 2.20
C GLY A 66 -1.87 10.88 2.69
N PRO A 67 -2.34 9.86 3.43
CA PRO A 67 -1.47 8.95 4.18
C PRO A 67 -0.49 8.12 3.33
N LEU A 68 -0.77 7.91 2.04
CA LEU A 68 0.11 7.19 1.11
C LEU A 68 0.92 8.12 0.20
N SER A 69 0.93 9.43 0.46
CA SER A 69 1.88 10.31 -0.20
C SER A 69 3.31 9.93 0.20
N ASP A 70 4.26 10.15 -0.71
CA ASP A 70 5.67 9.83 -0.44
C ASP A 70 6.15 10.53 0.85
N GLU A 71 5.76 11.78 1.08
CA GLU A 71 6.08 12.53 2.31
C GLU A 71 5.53 11.86 3.56
N ASN A 72 4.23 11.53 3.58
CA ASN A 72 3.60 10.94 4.76
C ASN A 72 4.08 9.50 5.00
N ALA A 73 4.36 8.74 3.94
CA ALA A 73 4.93 7.41 4.05
C ALA A 73 6.35 7.45 4.64
N GLN A 74 7.21 8.37 4.16
CA GLN A 74 8.55 8.58 4.72
C GLN A 74 8.49 9.02 6.19
N LYS A 75 7.60 9.96 6.51
CA LYS A 75 7.39 10.42 7.89
C LYS A 75 6.95 9.27 8.81
N THR A 76 6.01 8.43 8.37
CA THR A 76 5.57 7.27 9.14
C THR A 76 6.72 6.29 9.39
N LEU A 77 7.59 6.06 8.38
CA LEU A 77 8.79 5.24 8.56
C LEU A 77 9.77 5.85 9.58
N ASP A 78 9.91 7.17 9.61
CA ASP A 78 10.76 7.87 10.58
C ASP A 78 10.24 7.69 12.01
N GLU A 79 8.93 7.88 12.19
CA GLU A 79 8.26 7.72 13.49
C GLU A 79 8.39 6.28 14.02
N LEU A 80 8.16 5.28 13.16
CA LEU A 80 8.33 3.87 13.53
C LEU A 80 9.78 3.51 13.82
N ARG A 81 10.72 4.03 13.03
CA ARG A 81 12.17 3.83 13.26
C ARG A 81 12.57 4.36 14.63
N ALA A 82 12.12 5.54 15.02
CA ALA A 82 12.47 6.15 16.30
C ALA A 82 12.07 5.29 17.51
N ILE A 83 11.01 4.49 17.37
CA ILE A 83 10.54 3.55 18.40
C ILE A 83 11.43 2.31 18.46
N VAL A 84 11.82 1.75 17.31
CA VAL A 84 12.45 0.42 17.23
C VAL A 84 13.99 0.49 17.26
N GLU A 85 14.59 1.53 16.68
CA GLU A 85 16.05 1.66 16.52
C GLU A 85 16.84 1.52 17.83
N PRO A 86 16.42 2.08 18.98
CA PRO A 86 17.16 1.94 20.24
C PRO A 86 17.36 0.48 20.68
N GLU A 87 16.46 -0.42 20.30
CA GLU A 87 16.50 -1.84 20.68
C GLU A 87 17.14 -2.74 19.61
N SER A 88 17.39 -2.20 18.41
CA SER A 88 17.87 -2.96 17.26
C SER A 88 19.19 -3.68 17.53
N ALA A 89 20.17 -3.03 18.18
CA ALA A 89 21.47 -3.64 18.46
C ALA A 89 21.36 -4.86 19.38
N ARG A 90 20.51 -4.77 20.42
CA ARG A 90 20.27 -5.87 21.36
C ARG A 90 19.59 -7.05 20.66
N ASP A 91 18.57 -6.79 19.86
CA ASP A 91 17.85 -7.83 19.11
C ASP A 91 18.75 -8.53 18.08
N LEU A 92 19.52 -7.76 17.31
CA LEU A 92 20.48 -8.31 16.34
C LEU A 92 21.53 -9.20 17.04
N ALA A 93 22.05 -8.77 18.20
CA ALA A 93 22.99 -9.56 18.97
C ALA A 93 22.36 -10.86 19.51
N ARG A 94 21.12 -10.79 20.03
CA ARG A 94 20.36 -11.95 20.51
C ARG A 94 20.22 -13.03 19.45
N TRP A 95 19.97 -12.65 18.21
CA TRP A 95 19.77 -13.57 17.09
C TRP A 95 21.00 -13.80 16.22
N GLY A 96 22.17 -13.31 16.64
CA GLY A 96 23.44 -13.47 15.90
C GLY A 96 23.40 -12.86 14.49
N LYS A 97 22.67 -11.77 14.30
CA LYS A 97 22.55 -11.05 13.01
C LYS A 97 23.60 -9.95 12.88
N SER A 98 23.87 -9.55 11.64
CA SER A 98 24.78 -8.43 11.34
C SER A 98 24.30 -7.13 11.98
N SER A 99 25.21 -6.36 12.59
CA SER A 99 24.92 -5.03 13.15
C SER A 99 24.43 -4.02 12.11
N THR A 100 24.76 -4.24 10.83
CA THR A 100 24.33 -3.37 9.73
C THR A 100 22.92 -3.66 9.21
N LEU A 101 22.33 -4.81 9.59
CA LEU A 101 21.10 -5.32 8.98
C LEU A 101 19.92 -4.33 9.13
N PHE A 102 19.74 -3.74 10.31
CA PHE A 102 18.65 -2.78 10.55
C PHE A 102 18.76 -1.57 9.62
N ALA A 103 19.94 -0.96 9.53
CA ALA A 103 20.18 0.19 8.66
C ALA A 103 19.93 -0.15 7.18
N THR A 104 20.37 -1.33 6.73
CA THR A 104 20.10 -1.80 5.37
C THR A 104 18.60 -1.98 5.10
N GLN A 105 17.85 -2.58 6.02
CA GLN A 105 16.40 -2.74 5.84
C GLN A 105 15.66 -1.41 5.86
N MET A 106 16.07 -0.46 6.70
CA MET A 106 15.51 0.89 6.68
C MET A 106 15.76 1.59 5.34
N ALA A 107 16.95 1.44 4.76
CA ALA A 107 17.24 1.98 3.43
C ALA A 107 16.36 1.34 2.35
N ASN A 108 16.13 0.03 2.41
CA ASN A 108 15.24 -0.68 1.48
C ASN A 108 13.79 -0.18 1.58
N LEU A 109 13.26 -0.01 2.79
CA LEU A 109 11.91 0.51 2.99
C LEU A 109 11.75 1.92 2.44
N ARG A 110 12.74 2.79 2.65
CA ARG A 110 12.73 4.14 2.06
C ARG A 110 12.77 4.11 0.55
N GLY A 111 13.61 3.25 -0.03
CA GLY A 111 13.67 3.06 -1.48
C GLY A 111 12.34 2.56 -2.05
N PHE A 112 11.66 1.66 -1.33
CA PHE A 112 10.37 1.11 -1.74
C PHE A 112 9.26 2.16 -1.78
N VAL A 113 9.14 3.01 -0.75
CA VAL A 113 8.06 4.01 -0.68
C VAL A 113 8.33 5.24 -1.56
N SER A 114 9.58 5.50 -1.92
CA SER A 114 9.95 6.65 -2.78
C SER A 114 9.38 6.49 -4.20
N GLY A 115 8.65 7.51 -4.67
CA GLY A 115 7.99 7.53 -5.98
C GLY A 115 6.80 6.57 -6.10
N ARG A 116 6.41 5.91 -5.01
CA ARG A 116 5.38 4.86 -5.06
C ARG A 116 4.01 5.44 -5.29
N ALA A 117 3.72 6.64 -4.76
CA ALA A 117 2.43 7.28 -4.97
C ALA A 117 2.16 7.55 -6.46
N ALA A 118 3.15 8.15 -7.14
CA ALA A 118 3.09 8.42 -8.57
C ALA A 118 3.00 7.12 -9.40
N ARG A 119 3.76 6.08 -9.02
CA ARG A 119 3.68 4.77 -9.67
C ARG A 119 2.28 4.17 -9.55
N MET A 120 1.69 4.17 -8.35
CA MET A 120 0.35 3.62 -8.12
C MET A 120 -0.73 4.39 -8.87
N GLN A 121 -0.63 5.71 -8.94
CA GLN A 121 -1.51 6.53 -9.78
C GLN A 121 -1.44 6.11 -11.25
N ASN A 122 -0.22 6.02 -11.82
CA ASN A 122 -0.03 5.65 -13.22
C ASN A 122 -0.55 4.25 -13.52
N GLU A 123 -0.29 3.30 -12.63
CA GLU A 123 -0.79 1.93 -12.75
C GLU A 123 -2.32 1.87 -12.67
N ALA A 124 -2.96 2.65 -11.79
CA ALA A 124 -4.41 2.73 -11.68
C ALA A 124 -5.06 3.35 -12.93
N ILE A 125 -4.49 4.43 -13.46
CA ILE A 125 -4.93 5.07 -14.72
C ILE A 125 -4.90 4.04 -15.86
N ALA A 126 -3.78 3.34 -16.01
CA ALA A 126 -3.62 2.31 -17.03
C ALA A 126 -4.59 1.13 -16.82
N PHE A 127 -4.74 0.65 -15.59
CA PHE A 127 -5.58 -0.52 -15.29
C PHE A 127 -7.07 -0.25 -15.50
N PHE A 128 -7.57 0.91 -15.07
CA PHE A 128 -8.97 1.27 -15.23
C PHE A 128 -9.28 1.96 -16.57
N GLY A 129 -8.28 2.17 -17.43
CA GLY A 129 -8.46 2.87 -18.71
C GLY A 129 -9.01 4.29 -18.51
N VAL A 130 -8.50 5.00 -17.52
CA VAL A 130 -8.90 6.40 -17.24
C VAL A 130 -8.27 7.29 -18.30
N SER A 131 -9.06 8.17 -18.92
CA SER A 131 -8.53 9.14 -19.88
C SER A 131 -7.62 10.15 -19.19
N ALA A 132 -6.74 10.82 -19.93
CA ALA A 132 -5.89 11.86 -19.35
C ALA A 132 -6.73 13.03 -18.78
N GLU A 133 -7.87 13.34 -19.43
CA GLU A 133 -8.80 14.38 -18.99
C GLU A 133 -9.49 14.00 -17.67
N ASP A 134 -9.93 12.74 -17.55
CA ASP A 134 -10.59 12.25 -16.33
C ASP A 134 -9.61 11.97 -15.18
N ALA A 135 -8.32 11.80 -15.46
CA ALA A 135 -7.33 11.54 -14.41
C ALA A 135 -7.26 12.68 -13.39
N ALA A 136 -7.44 13.93 -13.83
CA ALA A 136 -7.45 15.11 -12.95
C ALA A 136 -8.61 15.06 -11.94
N LYS A 137 -9.75 14.46 -12.29
CA LYS A 137 -10.90 14.31 -11.37
C LYS A 137 -10.53 13.50 -10.13
N TYR A 138 -9.71 12.47 -10.29
CA TYR A 138 -9.37 11.54 -9.20
C TYR A 138 -8.05 11.92 -8.52
N PHE A 139 -7.04 12.30 -9.31
CA PHE A 139 -5.65 12.43 -8.87
C PHE A 139 -5.09 13.86 -8.94
N GLY A 140 -5.88 14.83 -9.41
CA GLY A 140 -5.53 16.26 -9.38
C GLY A 140 -5.59 16.88 -8.00
#